data_AF-A0A520KV71-F1
#
_entry.id   AF-A0A520KV71-F1
#
_cell.length_a   1.000
_cell.length_b   1.000
_cell.length_c   1.000
_cell.angle_alpha   90.00
_cell.angle_beta   90.00
_cell.angle_gamma   90.00
#
_symmetry.space_group_name_H-M   'P 1'
#
loop_
_entity.id
_entity.type
_entity.pdbx_description
1 polymer ?
#
loop_
_entity_poly.entity_id
_entity_poly.type
_entity_poly.pdbx_seq_one_letter_code
_entity_poly.pdbx_strand_id
1 'polypeptide(L)'
;MIEIFTIVAVGFAFALILSIAADRFKVVMDEKVEKTIEILPGSNCGACGFSGCSAFAEALVKDPSLANKCAQTYMDKEKVKALSDLFGGEAGKKQKAVVLCNGGTKCTDKFEYDGEKSCSIAANLFQGNKSCEYGCLGFGDCVKVCPTLAIKMNDEGIPLINLDKCTGCGACVEVCPRKIIKIVPEEVPVFVACNNPTLWEDDLDVFFSSIHDKGKFTAMFDKIEVYKDKIFQTVGCTRCLKCIDICPRGALEFTVLEKNLSNADTYKITKTDQGRINWSDRFCIYCKRCEKICPENVISVEKPLNGSFNIDQNKCVECENCINLCPADNLSFTEGKNILFDNFCIYCGLCEAVCPTSAITVEVNEEDRPIKKIQNYCSNICKKCKLCIDACDKNAIRWDEKQNLPKIDYDLCKDCLSYACIDSCPLHIIKMVDREEEKVPVSIIVGR
;
A
#
# COMPACT_ATOMS: atom_id res chain seq x y z
N MET A 1 12.99 83.47 18.84
CA MET A 1 14.13 83.49 17.89
C MET A 1 15.20 82.47 18.26
N ILE A 2 15.97 82.67 19.33
CA ILE A 2 17.07 81.75 19.73
C ILE A 2 16.58 80.29 19.85
N GLU A 3 15.46 80.05 20.54
CA GLU A 3 14.86 78.72 20.71
C GLU A 3 14.56 77.99 19.38
N ILE A 4 14.10 78.74 18.38
CA ILE A 4 13.79 78.21 17.04
C ILE A 4 15.10 77.81 16.34
N PHE A 5 16.12 78.66 16.41
CA PHE A 5 17.44 78.34 15.85
C PHE A 5 18.08 77.12 16.53
N THR A 6 17.94 76.97 17.85
CA THR A 6 18.46 75.78 18.55
C THR A 6 17.76 74.50 18.13
N ILE A 7 16.43 74.51 17.97
CA ILE A 7 15.69 73.32 17.52
C ILE A 7 16.04 72.97 16.06
N VAL A 8 16.14 73.96 15.17
CA VAL A 8 16.53 73.74 13.76
C VAL A 8 17.96 73.23 13.65
N ALA A 9 18.91 73.78 14.42
CA ALA A 9 20.30 73.33 14.40
C ALA A 9 20.46 71.90 14.91
N VAL A 10 19.77 71.53 16.00
CA VAL A 10 19.77 70.15 16.53
C VAL A 10 19.10 69.19 15.56
N GLY A 11 17.97 69.56 14.96
CA GLY A 11 17.29 68.75 13.94
C GLY A 11 18.17 68.51 12.70
N PHE A 12 18.86 69.55 12.22
CA PHE A 12 19.79 69.45 11.09
C PHE A 12 21.01 68.58 11.42
N ALA A 13 21.56 68.69 12.64
CA ALA A 13 22.66 67.84 13.10
C ALA A 13 22.24 66.36 13.15
N PHE A 14 21.07 66.04 13.71
CA PHE A 14 20.55 64.66 13.70
C PHE A 14 20.25 64.16 12.28
N ALA A 15 19.71 64.99 11.39
CA ALA A 15 19.47 64.63 10.00
C ALA A 15 20.78 64.31 9.25
N LEU A 16 21.83 65.10 9.44
CA LEU A 16 23.17 64.81 8.90
C LEU A 16 23.74 63.50 9.45
N ILE A 17 23.68 63.28 10.76
CA ILE A 17 24.17 62.05 11.40
C ILE A 17 23.42 60.83 10.87
N LEU A 18 22.09 60.92 10.75
CA LEU A 18 21.25 59.83 10.21
C LEU A 18 21.52 59.59 8.72
N SER A 19 21.74 60.63 7.90
CA SER A 19 22.10 60.45 6.48
C SER A 19 23.45 59.77 6.34
N ILE A 20 24.47 60.22 7.08
CA ILE A 20 25.81 59.63 7.06
C ILE A 20 25.77 58.17 7.56
N ALA A 21 24.98 57.89 8.60
CA ALA A 21 24.78 56.53 9.09
C ALA A 21 24.05 55.65 8.06
N ALA A 22 22.98 56.15 7.44
CA ALA A 22 22.23 55.42 6.42
C ALA A 22 23.11 55.04 5.23
N ASP A 23 23.93 55.96 4.71
CA ASP A 23 24.88 55.68 3.64
C ASP A 23 25.99 54.73 4.09
N ARG A 24 26.54 54.91 5.30
CA ARG A 24 27.69 54.11 5.77
C ARG A 24 27.33 52.67 6.14
N PHE A 25 26.09 52.44 6.60
CA PHE A 25 25.53 51.14 6.97
C PHE A 25 24.58 50.58 5.90
N LYS A 26 24.51 51.18 4.70
CA LYS A 26 23.74 50.65 3.57
C LYS A 26 24.27 49.27 3.19
N VAL A 27 23.52 48.23 3.53
CA VAL A 27 23.81 46.86 3.11
C VAL A 27 23.59 46.80 1.59
N VAL A 28 24.64 46.45 0.84
CA VAL A 28 24.53 46.22 -0.60
C VAL A 28 23.87 44.85 -0.79
N MET A 29 22.55 44.86 -0.97
CA MET A 29 21.81 43.68 -1.38
C MET A 29 22.06 43.40 -2.86
N ASP A 30 22.11 42.13 -3.24
CA ASP A 30 22.11 41.73 -4.64
C ASP A 30 20.76 42.12 -5.27
N GLU A 31 20.77 42.74 -6.45
CA GLU A 31 19.58 43.18 -7.19
C GLU A 31 18.58 42.01 -7.40
N LYS A 32 19.07 40.77 -7.52
CA LYS A 32 18.21 39.58 -7.56
C LYS A 32 17.51 39.29 -6.24
N VAL A 33 18.16 39.54 -5.10
CA VAL A 33 17.56 39.33 -3.78
C VAL A 33 16.47 40.35 -3.52
N GLU A 34 16.68 41.62 -3.87
CA GLU A 34 15.64 42.67 -3.75
C GLU A 34 14.39 42.30 -4.57
N LYS A 35 14.56 42.00 -5.87
CA LYS A 35 13.44 41.55 -6.73
C LYS A 35 12.77 40.27 -6.23
N THR A 36 13.54 39.35 -5.65
CA THR A 36 12.97 38.14 -5.03
C THR A 36 12.10 38.49 -3.82
N ILE A 37 12.53 39.42 -2.96
CA ILE A 37 11.76 39.88 -1.79
C ILE A 37 10.43 40.51 -2.22
N GLU A 38 10.41 41.30 -3.28
CA GLU A 38 9.19 41.91 -3.84
C GLU A 38 8.18 40.88 -4.36
N ILE A 39 8.65 39.78 -4.98
CA ILE A 39 7.81 38.69 -5.45
C ILE A 39 7.23 37.87 -4.28
N LEU A 40 7.98 37.69 -3.20
CA LEU A 40 7.57 36.92 -2.02
C LEU A 40 6.35 37.54 -1.29
N PRO A 41 5.73 36.83 -0.33
CA PRO A 41 4.52 37.30 0.33
C PRO A 41 4.75 38.37 1.41
N GLY A 42 6.01 38.65 1.78
CA GLY A 42 6.38 39.55 2.88
C GLY A 42 5.97 39.11 4.29
N SER A 43 5.23 38.00 4.44
CA SER A 43 4.55 37.61 5.67
C SER A 43 5.46 37.03 6.78
N ASN A 44 6.73 36.73 6.48
CA ASN A 44 7.74 36.23 7.43
C ASN A 44 7.29 35.04 8.30
N CYS A 45 6.36 34.20 7.82
CA CYS A 45 5.70 33.15 8.60
C CYS A 45 6.56 31.91 8.95
N GLY A 46 7.83 31.85 8.53
CA GLY A 46 8.77 30.76 8.86
C GLY A 46 8.52 29.38 8.23
N ALA A 47 7.35 29.13 7.65
CA ALA A 47 6.92 27.80 7.17
C ALA A 47 7.84 27.14 6.13
N CYS A 48 8.69 27.91 5.42
CA CYS A 48 9.69 27.39 4.48
C CYS A 48 10.99 26.89 5.16
N GLY A 49 11.12 27.03 6.49
CA GLY A 49 12.30 26.68 7.28
C GLY A 49 13.34 27.81 7.41
N PHE A 50 12.98 29.05 7.09
CA PHE A 50 13.86 30.23 7.15
C PHE A 50 13.30 31.29 8.09
N SER A 51 14.17 32.13 8.67
CA SER A 51 13.78 33.17 9.66
C SER A 51 12.89 34.29 9.12
N GLY A 52 12.73 34.41 7.79
CA GLY A 52 11.88 35.40 7.15
C GLY A 52 11.99 35.36 5.62
N CYS A 53 11.19 36.17 4.93
CA CYS A 53 11.18 36.27 3.47
C CYS A 53 12.54 36.75 2.93
N SER A 54 13.22 37.68 3.60
CA SER A 54 14.56 38.14 3.19
C SER A 54 15.62 37.03 3.25
N ALA A 55 15.66 36.29 4.36
CA ALA A 55 16.57 35.15 4.51
C ALA A 55 16.26 34.02 3.52
N PHE A 56 14.98 33.80 3.20
CA PHE A 56 14.58 32.87 2.14
C PHE A 56 14.99 33.36 0.74
N ALA A 57 14.85 34.66 0.45
CA ALA A 57 15.26 35.25 -0.83
C ALA A 57 16.77 35.13 -1.06
N GLU A 58 17.59 35.40 -0.05
CA GLU A 58 19.05 35.19 -0.12
C GLU A 58 19.43 33.72 -0.37
N ALA A 59 18.71 32.78 0.23
CA ALA A 59 18.92 31.35 0.01
C ALA A 59 18.47 30.94 -1.40
N LEU A 60 17.34 31.47 -1.87
CA LEU A 60 16.76 31.17 -3.16
C LEU A 60 17.61 31.69 -4.33
N VAL A 61 18.25 32.86 -4.19
CA VAL A 61 19.20 33.37 -5.20
C VAL A 61 20.47 32.51 -5.29
N LYS A 62 20.85 31.81 -4.22
CA LYS A 62 21.99 30.87 -4.18
C LYS A 62 21.62 29.48 -4.70
N ASP A 63 20.37 29.04 -4.49
CA ASP A 63 19.84 27.75 -4.89
C ASP A 63 18.38 27.90 -5.38
N PRO A 64 18.17 28.09 -6.70
CA PRO A 64 16.83 28.23 -7.29
C PRO A 64 15.90 27.04 -7.02
N SER A 65 16.44 25.84 -6.76
CA SER A 65 15.63 24.64 -6.47
C SER A 65 14.75 24.80 -5.21
N LEU A 66 15.12 25.72 -4.31
CA LEU A 66 14.40 26.04 -3.09
C LEU A 66 13.06 26.76 -3.34
N ALA A 67 12.78 27.24 -4.55
CA ALA A 67 11.63 28.09 -4.87
C ALA A 67 10.32 27.56 -4.29
N ASN A 68 10.05 26.27 -4.50
CA ASN A 68 8.83 25.58 -4.09
C ASN A 68 8.57 25.57 -2.57
N LYS A 69 9.57 25.84 -1.73
CA LYS A 69 9.41 25.88 -0.27
C LYS A 69 8.47 27.00 0.20
N CYS A 70 8.30 28.08 -0.58
CA CYS A 70 7.32 29.12 -0.23
C CYS A 70 5.92 28.78 -0.77
N ALA A 71 5.24 27.91 -0.05
CA ALA A 71 3.85 27.50 -0.30
C ALA A 71 2.90 28.64 -0.69
N GLN A 72 3.01 29.81 -0.04
CA GLN A 72 2.16 30.98 -0.29
C GLN A 72 2.44 31.63 -1.66
N THR A 73 3.72 31.80 -2.04
CA THR A 73 4.09 32.24 -3.39
C THR A 73 3.56 31.25 -4.43
N TYR A 74 3.58 29.95 -4.12
CA TYR A 74 3.16 28.89 -5.03
C TYR A 74 1.65 28.71 -5.22
N MET A 75 0.82 29.41 -4.45
CA MET A 75 -0.61 29.52 -4.74
C MET A 75 -0.94 30.61 -5.78
N ASP A 76 -0.04 31.57 -5.97
CA ASP A 76 -0.23 32.72 -6.84
C ASP A 76 0.51 32.52 -8.18
N LYS A 77 -0.26 32.32 -9.25
CA LYS A 77 0.27 32.05 -10.59
C LYS A 77 1.11 33.20 -11.14
N GLU A 78 0.82 34.45 -10.76
CA GLU A 78 1.56 35.62 -11.22
C GLU A 78 2.92 35.68 -10.53
N LYS A 79 2.95 35.46 -9.21
CA LYS A 79 4.20 35.38 -8.44
C LYS A 79 5.08 34.20 -8.86
N VAL A 80 4.51 33.01 -9.10
CA VAL A 80 5.28 31.86 -9.64
C VAL A 80 5.88 32.19 -11.00
N LYS A 81 5.14 32.86 -11.89
CA LYS A 81 5.66 33.27 -13.19
C LYS A 81 6.80 34.28 -13.05
N ALA A 82 6.61 35.33 -12.25
CA ALA A 82 7.64 36.35 -12.00
C ALA A 82 8.93 35.73 -11.41
N LEU A 83 8.79 34.75 -10.51
CA LEU A 83 9.91 33.99 -9.96
C LEU A 83 10.61 33.15 -11.05
N SER A 84 9.85 32.48 -11.92
CA SER A 84 10.37 31.70 -13.04
C SER A 84 11.14 32.57 -14.03
N ASP A 85 10.60 33.73 -14.39
CA ASP A 85 11.23 34.69 -15.30
C ASP A 85 12.55 35.22 -14.70
N LEU A 86 12.63 35.42 -13.38
CA LEU A 86 13.84 35.88 -12.66
C LEU A 86 14.95 34.83 -12.59
N PHE A 87 14.59 33.54 -12.54
CA PHE A 87 15.52 32.40 -12.45
C PHE A 87 15.67 31.60 -13.77
N GLY A 88 15.21 32.14 -14.90
CA GLY A 88 15.44 31.55 -16.23
C GLY A 88 14.65 30.27 -16.53
N GLY A 89 13.48 30.10 -15.91
CA GLY A 89 12.62 28.93 -16.06
C GLY A 89 12.70 27.92 -14.91
N GLU A 90 13.71 28.01 -14.04
CA GLU A 90 13.89 27.11 -12.88
C GLU A 90 13.04 27.53 -11.66
N ALA A 91 11.76 27.84 -11.89
CA ALA A 91 10.80 27.83 -10.79
C ALA A 91 10.49 26.38 -10.38
N GLY A 92 10.73 26.04 -9.11
CA GLY A 92 10.31 24.76 -8.53
C GLY A 92 8.82 24.47 -8.72
N LYS A 93 8.39 23.22 -8.56
CA LYS A 93 7.00 22.81 -8.83
C LYS A 93 6.08 23.01 -7.62
N LYS A 94 4.81 23.38 -7.85
CA LYS A 94 3.77 23.40 -6.79
C LYS A 94 3.69 22.02 -6.13
N GLN A 95 3.47 22.00 -4.81
CA GLN A 95 3.53 20.81 -3.99
C GLN A 95 2.23 20.57 -3.23
N LYS A 96 1.95 19.31 -2.91
CA LYS A 96 0.76 18.84 -2.18
C LYS A 96 1.17 17.82 -1.12
N ALA A 97 0.39 17.74 -0.05
CA ALA A 97 0.59 16.72 0.99
C ALA A 97 -0.19 15.44 0.66
N VAL A 98 0.40 14.27 0.92
CA VAL A 98 -0.23 12.95 0.78
C VAL A 98 -0.04 12.11 2.05
N VAL A 99 -1.00 11.22 2.32
CA VAL A 99 -1.09 10.44 3.57
C VAL A 99 -0.77 8.98 3.31
N LEU A 100 0.37 8.54 3.83
CA LEU A 100 0.96 7.20 3.68
C LEU A 100 0.31 6.18 4.63
N CYS A 101 -1.01 6.22 4.78
CA CYS A 101 -1.75 5.25 5.56
C CYS A 101 -3.05 4.87 4.86
N ASN A 102 -3.26 3.57 4.67
CA ASN A 102 -4.49 2.97 4.14
C ASN A 102 -5.15 2.01 5.15
N GLY A 103 -4.71 2.03 6.41
CA GLY A 103 -5.15 1.12 7.47
C GLY A 103 -6.35 1.64 8.26
N GLY A 104 -6.20 2.77 8.94
CA GLY A 104 -7.30 3.41 9.65
C GLY A 104 -7.96 2.51 10.70
N THR A 105 -9.29 2.44 10.69
CA THR A 105 -10.11 1.54 11.52
C THR A 105 -9.92 0.05 11.23
N LYS A 106 -9.32 -0.33 10.09
CA LYS A 106 -8.97 -1.73 9.78
C LYS A 106 -7.76 -2.20 10.58
N CYS A 107 -6.99 -1.27 11.16
CA CYS A 107 -5.94 -1.54 12.12
C CYS A 107 -6.52 -1.67 13.53
N THR A 108 -6.25 -2.79 14.21
CA THR A 108 -6.51 -3.00 15.66
C THR A 108 -5.99 -1.83 16.48
N ASP A 109 -6.63 -1.63 17.63
CA ASP A 109 -6.02 -0.95 18.76
C ASP A 109 -5.40 -2.01 19.69
N LYS A 110 -4.18 -1.76 20.18
CA LYS A 110 -3.47 -2.56 21.20
C LYS A 110 -4.15 -2.42 22.57
N PHE A 111 -4.71 -1.25 22.84
CA PHE A 111 -5.39 -0.86 24.07
C PHE A 111 -6.35 0.30 23.79
N GLU A 112 -7.37 0.46 24.62
CA GLU A 112 -8.27 1.62 24.58
C GLU A 112 -7.56 2.85 25.16
N TYR A 113 -7.51 3.95 24.40
CA TYR A 113 -6.83 5.18 24.82
C TYR A 113 -7.81 6.23 25.37
N ASP A 114 -7.92 6.26 26.70
CA ASP A 114 -8.67 7.26 27.46
C ASP A 114 -7.74 8.39 27.95
N GLY A 115 -7.26 9.19 26.99
CA GLY A 115 -6.46 10.38 27.25
C GLY A 115 -6.75 11.50 26.25
N GLU A 116 -6.09 12.65 26.44
CA GLU A 116 -6.22 13.82 25.57
C GLU A 116 -6.00 13.43 24.10
N LYS A 117 -6.94 13.82 23.23
CA LYS A 117 -6.99 13.37 21.83
C LYS A 117 -5.99 14.15 20.99
N SER A 118 -4.72 13.81 21.15
CA SER A 118 -3.58 14.29 20.35
C SER A 118 -2.70 13.13 19.92
N CYS A 119 -2.27 13.14 18.66
CA CYS A 119 -1.32 12.17 18.13
C CYS A 119 0.02 12.25 18.86
N SER A 120 0.50 13.45 19.16
CA SER A 120 1.77 13.68 19.85
C SER A 120 1.80 13.07 21.25
N ILE A 121 0.70 13.21 22.02
CA ILE A 121 0.57 12.64 23.36
C ILE A 121 0.40 11.12 23.28
N ALA A 122 -0.51 10.63 22.44
CA ALA A 122 -0.76 9.20 22.30
C ALA A 122 0.48 8.44 21.81
N ALA A 123 1.28 9.02 20.90
CA ALA A 123 2.51 8.41 20.40
C ALA A 123 3.57 8.16 21.50
N ASN A 124 3.56 8.94 22.59
CA ASN A 124 4.47 8.72 23.72
C ASN A 124 4.08 7.51 24.58
N LEU A 125 2.82 7.05 24.51
CA LEU A 125 2.30 5.91 25.27
C LEU A 125 2.34 4.64 24.41
N PHE A 126 3.30 3.75 24.65
CA PHE A 126 3.48 2.48 23.92
C PHE A 126 3.54 2.60 22.39
N GLN A 127 4.08 3.72 21.89
CA GLN A 127 4.02 4.08 20.48
C GLN A 127 2.58 4.19 19.94
N GLY A 128 1.63 4.72 20.72
CA GLY A 128 0.24 4.92 20.30
C GLY A 128 -0.66 3.70 20.42
N ASN A 129 -1.96 3.96 20.38
CA ASN A 129 -3.04 2.97 20.54
C ASN A 129 -3.10 1.93 19.42
N LYS A 130 -2.64 2.23 18.20
CA LYS A 130 -2.75 1.32 17.05
C LYS A 130 -1.73 0.19 17.08
N SER A 131 -2.14 -1.02 16.67
CA SER A 131 -1.25 -2.19 16.52
C SER A 131 -0.15 -1.94 15.50
N CYS A 132 -0.47 -1.27 14.39
CA CYS A 132 0.53 -0.79 13.44
C CYS A 132 1.29 0.42 13.98
N GLU A 133 2.57 0.22 14.29
CA GLU A 133 3.50 1.26 14.77
C GLU A 133 3.87 2.31 13.71
N TYR A 134 3.42 2.12 12.48
CA TYR A 134 3.68 2.97 11.32
C TYR A 134 2.41 3.61 10.76
N GLY A 135 1.25 3.34 11.38
CA GLY A 135 -0.07 3.82 10.94
C GLY A 135 -0.49 5.15 11.55
N CYS A 136 -1.58 5.72 11.02
CA CYS A 136 -2.23 6.89 11.59
C CYS A 136 -2.90 6.53 12.93
N LEU A 137 -2.73 7.36 13.96
CA LEU A 137 -3.36 7.17 15.27
C LEU A 137 -4.82 7.66 15.32
N GLY A 138 -5.24 8.52 14.38
CA GLY A 138 -6.62 9.01 14.25
C GLY A 138 -6.97 10.27 15.05
N PHE A 139 -6.08 10.82 15.87
CA PHE A 139 -6.39 11.98 16.75
C PHE A 139 -6.30 13.37 16.09
N GLY A 140 -5.93 13.46 14.80
CA GLY A 140 -6.14 14.67 14.01
C GLY A 140 -5.25 15.89 14.31
N ASP A 141 -4.07 15.75 14.93
CA ASP A 141 -3.15 16.90 15.13
C ASP A 141 -2.82 17.63 13.81
N CYS A 142 -2.73 16.89 12.70
CA CYS A 142 -2.54 17.45 11.36
C CYS A 142 -3.71 18.34 10.89
N VAL A 143 -4.95 18.08 11.36
CA VAL A 143 -6.11 18.95 11.14
C VAL A 143 -5.97 20.23 11.95
N LYS A 144 -5.63 20.10 13.24
CA LYS A 144 -5.47 21.24 14.18
C LYS A 144 -4.42 22.25 13.70
N VAL A 145 -3.33 21.79 13.08
CA VAL A 145 -2.23 22.65 12.60
C VAL A 145 -2.43 23.19 11.18
N CYS A 146 -3.44 22.76 10.44
CA CYS A 146 -3.57 23.10 9.01
C CYS A 146 -4.09 24.54 8.82
N PRO A 147 -3.28 25.50 8.31
CA PRO A 147 -3.67 26.91 8.27
C PRO A 147 -4.79 27.21 7.25
N THR A 148 -4.95 26.36 6.24
CA THR A 148 -6.01 26.49 5.21
C THR A 148 -7.20 25.55 5.43
N LEU A 149 -7.23 24.83 6.56
CA LEU A 149 -8.26 23.83 6.87
C LEU A 149 -8.47 22.80 5.74
N ALA A 150 -7.39 22.45 5.03
CA ALA A 150 -7.40 21.52 3.91
C ALA A 150 -7.54 20.05 4.35
N ILE A 151 -7.35 19.73 5.63
CA ILE A 151 -7.35 18.36 6.14
C ILE A 151 -8.61 18.09 6.95
N LYS A 152 -9.31 16.98 6.65
CA LYS A 152 -10.46 16.46 7.40
C LYS A 152 -10.21 15.00 7.78
N MET A 153 -10.68 14.53 8.93
CA MET A 153 -10.67 13.09 9.23
C MET A 153 -11.82 12.40 8.48
N ASN A 154 -11.60 11.20 7.94
CA ASN A 154 -12.66 10.35 7.41
C ASN A 154 -13.20 9.36 8.45
N ASP A 155 -14.25 8.63 8.06
CA ASP A 155 -14.88 7.57 8.87
C ASP A 155 -13.93 6.40 9.18
N GLU A 156 -12.86 6.23 8.40
CA GLU A 156 -11.79 5.27 8.67
C GLU A 156 -10.73 5.81 9.66
N GLY A 157 -10.87 7.01 10.21
CA GLY A 157 -9.89 7.60 11.13
C GLY A 157 -8.56 7.99 10.48
N ILE A 158 -8.54 8.24 9.17
CA ILE A 158 -7.39 8.69 8.40
C ILE A 158 -7.63 10.15 7.93
N PRO A 159 -6.63 11.04 7.95
CA PRO A 159 -6.77 12.36 7.35
C PRO A 159 -6.90 12.27 5.82
N LEU A 160 -7.95 12.88 5.27
CA LEU A 160 -8.10 13.24 3.86
C LEU A 160 -7.66 14.68 3.66
N ILE A 161 -6.96 14.95 2.55
CA ILE A 161 -6.41 16.27 2.23
C ILE A 161 -7.08 16.76 0.95
N ASN A 162 -7.90 17.82 1.04
CA ASN A 162 -8.40 18.52 -0.15
C ASN A 162 -7.22 19.23 -0.82
N LEU A 163 -6.94 18.86 -2.08
CA LEU A 163 -5.75 19.32 -2.80
C LEU A 163 -5.85 20.79 -3.23
N ASP A 164 -7.05 21.29 -3.50
CA ASP A 164 -7.26 22.68 -3.96
C ASP A 164 -6.97 23.71 -2.85
N LYS A 165 -7.21 23.32 -1.59
CA LYS A 165 -6.86 24.08 -0.37
C LYS A 165 -5.46 23.76 0.15
N CYS A 166 -4.82 22.70 -0.32
CA CYS A 166 -3.51 22.29 0.16
C CYS A 166 -2.42 23.16 -0.44
N THR A 167 -1.66 23.85 0.41
CA THR A 167 -0.60 24.77 -0.03
C THR A 167 0.78 24.10 -0.15
N GLY A 168 0.91 22.86 0.32
CA GLY A 168 2.21 22.17 0.43
C GLY A 168 3.09 22.60 1.61
N CYS A 169 2.63 23.51 2.49
CA CYS A 169 3.43 24.15 3.56
C CYS A 169 4.08 23.25 4.64
N GLY A 170 3.91 21.92 4.61
CA GLY A 170 4.64 21.01 5.51
C GLY A 170 4.23 20.97 6.99
N ALA A 171 3.43 21.91 7.52
CA ALA A 171 3.05 21.95 8.94
C ALA A 171 2.46 20.62 9.48
N CYS A 172 1.65 19.95 8.66
CA CYS A 172 1.09 18.63 8.98
C CYS A 172 2.13 17.48 9.01
N VAL A 173 3.24 17.61 8.27
CA VAL A 173 4.38 16.68 8.27
C VAL A 173 5.24 16.88 9.52
N GLU A 174 5.42 18.12 9.94
CA GLU A 174 6.14 18.48 11.16
C GLU A 174 5.44 17.94 12.40
N VAL A 175 4.16 18.25 12.60
CA VAL A 175 3.39 17.83 13.78
C VAL A 175 3.16 16.31 13.85
N CYS A 176 3.23 15.59 12.73
CA CYS A 176 2.94 14.15 12.70
C CYS A 176 4.06 13.35 13.38
N PRO A 177 3.83 12.73 14.57
CA PRO A 177 4.88 11.97 15.26
C PRO A 177 5.27 10.69 14.51
N ARG A 178 4.35 10.16 13.68
CA ARG A 178 4.54 8.96 12.86
C ARG A 178 5.20 9.24 11.51
N LYS A 179 5.37 10.52 11.11
CA LYS A 179 5.89 10.95 9.80
C LYS A 179 5.22 10.28 8.58
N ILE A 180 3.94 9.96 8.70
CA ILE A 180 3.10 9.34 7.65
C ILE A 180 2.55 10.33 6.63
N ILE A 181 2.84 11.63 6.75
CA ILE A 181 2.46 12.63 5.75
C ILE A 181 3.74 13.04 5.04
N LYS A 182 3.73 13.06 3.70
CA LYS A 182 4.85 13.55 2.88
C LYS A 182 4.36 14.60 1.91
N ILE A 183 5.26 15.51 1.55
CA ILE A 183 5.06 16.48 0.46
C ILE A 183 5.53 15.84 -0.85
N VAL A 184 4.71 15.93 -1.89
CA VAL A 184 4.99 15.47 -3.26
C VAL A 184 4.66 16.57 -4.27
N PRO A 185 5.28 16.59 -5.47
CA PRO A 185 4.89 17.53 -6.54
C PRO A 185 3.43 17.35 -6.95
N GLU A 186 2.76 18.43 -7.35
CA GLU A 186 1.34 18.41 -7.74
C GLU A 186 1.06 17.56 -8.98
N GLU A 187 1.99 17.54 -9.93
CA GLU A 187 1.92 16.79 -11.19
C GLU A 187 1.88 15.26 -10.98
N VAL A 188 2.38 14.77 -9.85
CA VAL A 188 2.47 13.34 -9.57
C VAL A 188 1.05 12.74 -9.45
N PRO A 189 0.71 11.73 -10.27
CA PRO A 189 -0.62 11.13 -10.25
C PRO A 189 -0.80 10.08 -9.17
N VAL A 190 0.27 9.37 -8.76
CA VAL A 190 0.19 8.23 -7.84
C VAL A 190 1.25 8.25 -6.75
N PHE A 191 0.93 7.65 -5.61
CA PHE A 191 1.83 7.54 -4.46
C PHE A 191 1.62 6.22 -3.71
N VAL A 192 2.60 5.82 -2.88
CA VAL A 192 2.50 4.65 -2.02
C VAL A 192 1.81 5.02 -0.71
N ALA A 193 0.53 4.67 -0.57
CA ALA A 193 -0.34 4.98 0.56
C ALA A 193 -0.12 4.10 1.81
N CYS A 194 1.07 3.52 1.97
CA CYS A 194 1.44 2.74 3.15
C CYS A 194 2.88 3.06 3.56
N ASN A 195 3.06 3.45 4.82
CA ASN A 195 4.37 3.75 5.43
C ASN A 195 4.94 2.59 6.24
N ASN A 196 4.27 1.43 6.30
CA ASN A 196 4.75 0.32 7.10
C ASN A 196 5.91 -0.41 6.40
N PRO A 197 7.14 -0.39 6.95
CA PRO A 197 8.28 -1.11 6.41
C PRO A 197 8.39 -2.54 6.93
N THR A 198 7.60 -2.95 7.93
CA THR A 198 7.59 -4.35 8.39
C THR A 198 6.97 -5.18 7.29
N LEU A 199 7.80 -6.03 6.69
CA LEU A 199 7.32 -7.21 6.00
C LEU A 199 6.49 -8.01 7.00
N TRP A 200 5.36 -8.53 6.54
CA TRP A 200 4.65 -9.56 7.29
C TRP A 200 5.36 -10.89 7.04
N GLU A 201 6.54 -11.02 7.67
CA GLU A 201 7.40 -12.22 7.70
C GLU A 201 7.53 -12.80 9.13
N ASP A 202 7.32 -12.02 10.22
CA ASP A 202 7.56 -12.50 11.60
C ASP A 202 6.32 -12.55 12.54
N ASP A 203 5.13 -12.11 12.11
CA ASP A 203 3.93 -12.00 12.98
C ASP A 203 2.68 -12.71 12.41
N LEU A 204 2.89 -13.59 11.43
CA LEU A 204 1.78 -14.34 10.83
C LEU A 204 1.29 -15.44 11.77
N ASP A 205 2.14 -16.16 12.50
CA ASP A 205 1.70 -17.27 13.36
C ASP A 205 0.64 -16.88 14.40
N VAL A 206 0.68 -15.62 14.87
CA VAL A 206 -0.27 -15.11 15.85
C VAL A 206 -1.54 -14.57 15.18
N PHE A 207 -1.43 -13.82 14.07
CA PHE A 207 -2.59 -13.24 13.37
C PHE A 207 -3.14 -14.10 12.21
N PHE A 208 -2.64 -15.32 12.02
CA PHE A 208 -3.15 -16.29 11.05
C PHE A 208 -3.93 -17.46 11.66
N SER A 209 -4.30 -17.46 12.93
CA SER A 209 -5.20 -18.52 13.43
C SER A 209 -6.63 -18.54 12.82
N SER A 210 -7.21 -17.45 12.25
CA SER A 210 -8.71 -17.41 12.12
C SER A 210 -9.47 -17.01 10.85
N ILE A 211 -9.04 -16.05 10.00
CA ILE A 211 -9.87 -15.61 8.85
C ILE A 211 -9.09 -15.65 7.53
N HIS A 212 -9.11 -16.81 6.90
CA HIS A 212 -8.49 -17.06 5.60
C HIS A 212 -9.26 -18.23 4.97
N ASP A 213 -10.51 -18.00 4.59
CA ASP A 213 -11.17 -18.91 3.64
C ASP A 213 -12.43 -18.35 2.92
N LYS A 214 -13.13 -19.23 2.17
CA LYS A 214 -14.15 -19.07 1.09
C LYS A 214 -13.63 -18.73 -0.32
N GLY A 215 -12.67 -17.83 -0.47
CA GLY A 215 -12.41 -17.17 -1.77
C GLY A 215 -11.32 -17.78 -2.66
N LYS A 216 -10.02 -17.61 -2.41
CA LYS A 216 -9.35 -17.06 -1.22
C LYS A 216 -9.60 -17.90 0.06
N PHE A 217 -9.41 -19.23 0.10
CA PHE A 217 -8.90 -20.20 -0.90
C PHE A 217 -7.57 -19.93 -1.62
N THR A 218 -6.76 -19.05 -1.05
CA THR A 218 -5.28 -19.04 -1.10
C THR A 218 -4.81 -18.84 0.33
N ALA A 219 -5.46 -19.57 1.25
CA ALA A 219 -5.77 -19.01 2.56
C ALA A 219 -5.89 -20.12 3.62
N MET A 220 -6.69 -21.17 3.35
CA MET A 220 -6.65 -22.41 4.14
C MET A 220 -5.28 -23.10 4.09
N PHE A 221 -4.49 -22.86 3.04
CA PHE A 221 -3.17 -23.49 2.81
C PHE A 221 -1.99 -22.60 3.21
N ASP A 222 -2.12 -21.27 3.09
CA ASP A 222 -1.09 -20.30 3.53
C ASP A 222 -0.98 -20.20 5.08
N LYS A 223 -1.79 -20.97 5.82
CA LYS A 223 -1.89 -20.95 7.30
C LYS A 223 -1.48 -22.24 7.98
N ILE A 224 -0.75 -23.10 7.27
CA ILE A 224 -0.26 -24.33 7.86
C ILE A 224 1.25 -24.43 7.69
N GLU A 225 1.94 -23.62 8.50
CA GLU A 225 3.36 -23.74 8.82
C GLU A 225 3.79 -25.22 8.98
N VAL A 226 2.94 -26.03 9.62
CA VAL A 226 3.15 -27.46 9.93
C VAL A 226 3.38 -28.35 8.69
N TYR A 227 3.00 -27.93 7.48
CA TYR A 227 3.20 -28.72 6.25
C TYR A 227 4.37 -28.28 5.36
N LYS A 228 5.05 -27.16 5.65
CA LYS A 228 6.23 -26.72 4.88
C LYS A 228 7.35 -27.77 4.87
N ASP A 229 7.48 -28.55 5.94
CA ASP A 229 8.58 -29.51 6.12
C ASP A 229 8.24 -30.96 5.75
N LYS A 230 7.08 -31.25 5.11
CA LYS A 230 6.69 -32.63 4.75
C LYS A 230 7.16 -33.06 3.36
N ILE A 231 8.49 -33.03 3.23
CA ILE A 231 9.41 -33.75 2.31
C ILE A 231 8.79 -34.37 1.03
N PHE A 232 9.19 -33.84 -0.14
CA PHE A 232 9.14 -34.57 -1.41
C PHE A 232 10.47 -35.30 -1.64
N GLN A 233 10.62 -36.53 -1.12
CA GLN A 233 11.85 -37.31 -1.25
C GLN A 233 11.90 -37.91 -2.65
N THR A 234 12.67 -37.29 -3.57
CA THR A 234 12.77 -37.74 -4.96
C THR A 234 13.59 -39.03 -5.15
N VAL A 235 14.15 -39.58 -4.07
CA VAL A 235 14.91 -40.83 -4.07
C VAL A 235 13.95 -42.00 -4.34
N GLY A 236 14.08 -42.62 -5.51
CA GLY A 236 13.21 -43.71 -5.96
C GLY A 236 12.14 -43.31 -7.00
N CYS A 237 12.03 -42.03 -7.37
CA CYS A 237 11.05 -41.61 -8.38
C CYS A 237 11.39 -42.11 -9.80
N THR A 238 10.53 -42.97 -10.36
CA THR A 238 10.65 -43.51 -11.74
C THR A 238 10.17 -42.57 -12.85
N ARG A 239 9.77 -41.32 -12.51
CA ARG A 239 9.34 -40.28 -13.47
C ARG A 239 8.21 -40.71 -14.42
N CYS A 240 7.26 -41.52 -13.92
CA CYS A 240 6.12 -41.99 -14.71
C CYS A 240 5.05 -40.93 -15.04
N LEU A 241 5.20 -39.70 -14.52
CA LEU A 241 4.37 -38.50 -14.71
C LEU A 241 2.89 -38.55 -14.25
N LYS A 242 2.34 -39.74 -13.92
CA LYS A 242 0.95 -39.93 -13.46
C LYS A 242 0.46 -38.95 -12.37
N CYS A 243 1.36 -38.51 -11.49
CA CYS A 243 1.04 -37.55 -10.43
C CYS A 243 0.74 -36.12 -10.93
N ILE A 244 1.30 -35.74 -12.09
CA ILE A 244 0.99 -34.50 -12.80
C ILE A 244 -0.40 -34.64 -13.43
N ASP A 245 -0.62 -35.73 -14.20
CA ASP A 245 -1.86 -35.98 -14.93
C ASP A 245 -3.10 -36.03 -14.03
N ILE A 246 -2.97 -36.58 -12.80
CA ILE A 246 -4.07 -36.68 -11.83
C ILE A 246 -4.32 -35.39 -11.03
N CYS A 247 -3.51 -34.35 -11.19
CA CYS A 247 -3.55 -33.16 -10.34
C CYS A 247 -4.62 -32.16 -10.81
N PRO A 248 -5.77 -31.98 -10.11
CA PRO A 248 -6.85 -31.09 -10.56
C PRO A 248 -6.49 -29.60 -10.50
N ARG A 249 -5.30 -29.26 -10.00
CA ARG A 249 -4.83 -27.90 -9.75
C ARG A 249 -3.55 -27.54 -10.51
N GLY A 250 -2.96 -28.48 -11.27
CA GLY A 250 -1.68 -28.26 -11.95
C GLY A 250 -0.49 -27.97 -11.00
N ALA A 251 -0.54 -28.47 -9.76
CA ALA A 251 0.44 -28.15 -8.71
C ALA A 251 1.77 -28.93 -8.81
N LEU A 252 1.94 -29.77 -9.83
CA LEU A 252 3.11 -30.60 -10.07
C LEU A 252 3.56 -30.42 -11.52
N GLU A 253 4.86 -30.18 -11.71
CA GLU A 253 5.46 -29.87 -13.01
C GLU A 253 6.73 -30.71 -13.21
N PHE A 254 7.09 -31.05 -14.44
CA PHE A 254 8.36 -31.73 -14.73
C PHE A 254 9.37 -30.74 -15.33
N THR A 255 10.58 -30.69 -14.79
CA THR A 255 11.66 -29.84 -15.29
C THR A 255 12.85 -30.68 -15.71
N VAL A 256 13.23 -30.53 -16.98
CA VAL A 256 14.44 -31.11 -17.58
C VAL A 256 15.68 -30.38 -17.07
N LEU A 257 16.75 -31.11 -16.77
CA LEU A 257 17.95 -30.60 -16.10
C LEU A 257 19.12 -30.28 -17.05
N GLU A 258 19.07 -30.71 -18.31
CA GLU A 258 20.18 -30.51 -19.26
C GLU A 258 20.02 -29.27 -20.16
N LYS A 259 21.11 -28.50 -20.27
CA LYS A 259 21.22 -27.31 -21.12
C LYS A 259 21.43 -27.68 -22.58
N ASN A 260 20.37 -27.80 -23.37
CA ASN A 260 20.41 -27.60 -24.84
C ASN A 260 19.02 -27.26 -25.43
N LEU A 261 18.35 -26.26 -24.84
CA LEU A 261 17.10 -25.69 -25.38
C LEU A 261 17.42 -24.61 -26.43
N SER A 262 17.99 -25.03 -27.57
CA SER A 262 18.22 -24.14 -28.72
C SER A 262 16.95 -23.84 -29.54
N ASN A 263 15.82 -24.49 -29.22
CA ASN A 263 14.47 -24.16 -29.65
C ASN A 263 13.47 -24.57 -28.55
N ALA A 264 13.20 -23.67 -27.60
CA ALA A 264 12.33 -23.97 -26.45
C ALA A 264 10.87 -24.26 -26.85
N ASP A 265 10.37 -23.63 -27.92
CA ASP A 265 8.95 -23.62 -28.28
C ASP A 265 8.44 -24.91 -28.93
N THR A 266 9.30 -25.92 -29.16
CA THR A 266 8.93 -27.18 -29.83
C THR A 266 9.48 -28.46 -29.17
N TYR A 267 10.21 -28.36 -28.06
CA TYR A 267 10.78 -29.53 -27.38
C TYR A 267 9.69 -30.30 -26.59
N LYS A 268 9.35 -31.51 -27.04
CA LYS A 268 8.45 -32.40 -26.30
C LYS A 268 9.23 -33.24 -25.30
N ILE A 269 8.95 -33.04 -24.02
CA ILE A 269 9.51 -33.80 -22.91
C ILE A 269 9.21 -35.30 -23.09
N THR A 270 10.23 -36.14 -22.91
CA THR A 270 10.15 -37.60 -23.02
C THR A 270 10.49 -38.28 -21.70
N LYS A 271 10.06 -39.55 -21.53
CA LYS A 271 10.36 -40.35 -20.31
C LYS A 271 11.85 -40.62 -20.09
N THR A 272 12.68 -40.44 -21.12
CA THR A 272 14.14 -40.60 -21.05
C THR A 272 14.87 -39.35 -20.56
N ASP A 273 14.19 -38.19 -20.49
CA ASP A 273 14.84 -36.93 -20.13
C ASP A 273 15.29 -36.94 -18.67
N GLN A 274 16.52 -36.47 -18.42
CA GLN A 274 17.00 -36.23 -17.07
C GLN A 274 16.28 -35.00 -16.51
N GLY A 275 15.50 -35.20 -15.46
CA GLY A 275 14.64 -34.16 -14.90
C GLY A 275 14.10 -34.52 -13.53
N ARG A 276 13.45 -33.55 -12.89
CA ARG A 276 12.79 -33.74 -11.60
C ARG A 276 11.35 -33.23 -11.64
N ILE A 277 10.51 -33.80 -10.79
CA ILE A 277 9.18 -33.27 -10.54
C ILE A 277 9.33 -32.14 -9.52
N ASN A 278 8.95 -30.94 -9.92
CA ASN A 278 8.78 -29.79 -9.04
C ASN A 278 7.33 -29.74 -8.55
N TRP A 279 7.12 -29.04 -7.44
CA TRP A 279 5.85 -28.88 -6.78
C TRP A 279 5.64 -27.40 -6.43
N SER A 280 4.39 -26.98 -6.35
CA SER A 280 3.99 -25.61 -5.99
C SER A 280 2.94 -25.62 -4.88
N ASP A 281 3.37 -25.26 -3.67
CA ASP A 281 2.55 -25.07 -2.47
C ASP A 281 1.31 -24.20 -2.78
N ARG A 282 1.52 -23.12 -3.54
CA ARG A 282 0.50 -22.14 -3.96
C ARG A 282 -0.68 -22.76 -4.72
N PHE A 283 -0.43 -23.82 -5.49
CA PHE A 283 -1.46 -24.50 -6.27
C PHE A 283 -1.93 -25.79 -5.60
N CYS A 284 -1.12 -26.37 -4.72
CA CYS A 284 -1.42 -27.61 -4.02
C CYS A 284 -2.55 -27.41 -3.01
N ILE A 285 -3.50 -28.35 -3.02
CA ILE A 285 -4.59 -28.42 -2.03
C ILE A 285 -4.52 -29.70 -1.19
N TYR A 286 -3.39 -30.44 -1.26
CA TYR A 286 -3.10 -31.60 -0.43
C TYR A 286 -4.17 -32.73 -0.49
N CYS A 287 -4.86 -32.86 -1.62
CA CYS A 287 -5.95 -33.83 -1.83
C CYS A 287 -5.52 -35.32 -1.87
N LYS A 288 -4.24 -35.67 -1.67
CA LYS A 288 -3.66 -37.04 -1.78
C LYS A 288 -3.80 -37.76 -3.14
N ARG A 289 -4.34 -37.15 -4.20
CA ARG A 289 -4.43 -37.81 -5.54
C ARG A 289 -3.07 -38.27 -6.08
N CYS A 290 -2.03 -37.43 -5.93
CA CYS A 290 -0.67 -37.75 -6.36
C CYS A 290 0.01 -38.87 -5.52
N GLU A 291 -0.30 -38.96 -4.23
CA GLU A 291 0.10 -40.08 -3.35
C GLU A 291 -0.54 -41.40 -3.84
N LYS A 292 -1.88 -41.45 -3.93
CA LYS A 292 -2.63 -42.66 -4.32
C LYS A 292 -2.26 -43.20 -5.71
N ILE A 293 -1.85 -42.35 -6.65
CA ILE A 293 -1.46 -42.77 -8.01
C ILE A 293 0.02 -43.15 -8.15
N CYS A 294 0.85 -42.87 -7.14
CA CYS A 294 2.30 -43.06 -7.22
C CYS A 294 2.67 -44.54 -7.08
N PRO A 295 3.15 -45.23 -8.15
CA PRO A 295 3.44 -46.67 -8.07
C PRO A 295 4.61 -46.98 -7.13
N GLU A 296 5.54 -46.05 -6.96
CA GLU A 296 6.73 -46.19 -6.11
C GLU A 296 6.47 -45.76 -4.66
N ASN A 297 5.29 -45.22 -4.35
CA ASN A 297 4.91 -44.64 -3.04
C ASN A 297 5.88 -43.57 -2.49
N VAL A 298 6.70 -42.93 -3.35
CA VAL A 298 7.64 -41.86 -2.97
C VAL A 298 6.97 -40.49 -2.72
N ILE A 299 5.66 -40.41 -2.92
CA ILE A 299 4.86 -39.20 -2.67
C ILE A 299 4.02 -39.47 -1.43
N SER A 300 4.32 -38.77 -0.34
CA SER A 300 3.45 -38.70 0.84
C SER A 300 2.81 -37.31 0.89
N VAL A 301 1.50 -37.24 1.12
CA VAL A 301 0.78 -35.99 1.31
C VAL A 301 0.00 -36.10 2.61
N GLU A 302 0.11 -35.14 3.52
CA GLU A 302 -0.82 -35.07 4.65
C GLU A 302 -1.96 -34.10 4.32
N LYS A 303 -3.18 -34.46 4.72
CA LYS A 303 -4.35 -33.60 4.53
C LYS A 303 -4.36 -32.49 5.58
N PRO A 304 -4.84 -31.29 5.23
CA PRO A 304 -4.84 -30.14 6.13
C PRO A 304 -5.87 -30.22 7.24
N LEU A 305 -6.96 -30.93 6.97
CA LEU A 305 -8.12 -31.10 7.84
C LEU A 305 -8.55 -32.56 7.74
N ASN A 306 -9.07 -33.09 8.84
CA ASN A 306 -9.80 -34.35 8.90
C ASN A 306 -11.20 -34.08 9.47
N GLY A 307 -12.16 -34.91 9.10
CA GLY A 307 -13.56 -34.67 9.42
C GLY A 307 -14.50 -35.62 8.69
N SER A 308 -15.78 -35.25 8.71
CA SER A 308 -16.88 -35.98 8.09
C SER A 308 -17.56 -35.13 7.02
N PHE A 309 -18.11 -35.78 6.00
CA PHE A 309 -18.97 -35.15 5.00
C PHE A 309 -20.28 -35.95 4.97
N ASN A 310 -21.40 -35.25 5.02
CA ASN A 310 -22.73 -35.85 4.91
C ASN A 310 -23.59 -35.09 3.91
N ILE A 311 -24.51 -35.80 3.27
CA ILE A 311 -25.49 -35.22 2.34
C ILE A 311 -26.87 -35.87 2.52
N ASP A 312 -27.85 -35.04 2.85
CA ASP A 312 -29.26 -35.40 2.89
C ASP A 312 -29.84 -35.36 1.46
N GLN A 313 -29.91 -36.53 0.82
CA GLN A 313 -30.40 -36.65 -0.55
C GLN A 313 -31.88 -36.22 -0.70
N ASN A 314 -32.67 -36.15 0.38
CA ASN A 314 -34.05 -35.67 0.31
C ASN A 314 -34.12 -34.14 0.17
N LYS A 315 -33.06 -33.42 0.55
CA LYS A 315 -32.93 -31.96 0.35
C LYS A 315 -32.14 -31.59 -0.91
N CYS A 316 -31.42 -32.54 -1.51
CA CYS A 316 -30.65 -32.28 -2.72
C CYS A 316 -31.59 -32.00 -3.90
N VAL A 317 -31.33 -30.92 -4.63
CA VAL A 317 -32.11 -30.51 -5.83
C VAL A 317 -31.28 -30.60 -7.11
N GLU A 318 -30.22 -31.41 -7.10
CA GLU A 318 -29.39 -31.76 -8.28
C GLU A 318 -28.77 -30.55 -9.02
N CYS A 319 -28.64 -29.39 -8.38
CA CYS A 319 -28.23 -28.13 -9.02
C CYS A 319 -26.74 -27.96 -9.35
N GLU A 320 -25.93 -29.02 -9.27
CA GLU A 320 -24.47 -29.09 -9.57
C GLU A 320 -23.51 -28.10 -8.85
N ASN A 321 -23.99 -27.07 -8.15
CA ASN A 321 -23.15 -26.03 -7.50
C ASN A 321 -22.00 -26.58 -6.65
N CYS A 322 -22.22 -27.68 -5.93
CA CYS A 322 -21.19 -28.29 -5.10
C CYS A 322 -20.12 -29.06 -5.91
N ILE A 323 -20.49 -29.62 -7.06
CA ILE A 323 -19.60 -30.32 -7.99
C ILE A 323 -18.71 -29.28 -8.67
N ASN A 324 -19.33 -28.29 -9.33
CA ASN A 324 -18.64 -27.26 -10.11
C ASN A 324 -17.69 -26.37 -9.29
N LEU A 325 -17.87 -26.31 -7.96
CA LEU A 325 -17.01 -25.56 -7.05
C LEU A 325 -15.93 -26.42 -6.36
N CYS A 326 -15.99 -27.76 -6.44
CA CYS A 326 -15.12 -28.62 -5.65
C CYS A 326 -13.65 -28.53 -6.11
N PRO A 327 -12.72 -27.91 -5.33
CA PRO A 327 -11.34 -27.72 -5.79
C PRO A 327 -10.56 -29.04 -5.86
N ALA A 328 -11.04 -30.07 -5.16
CA ALA A 328 -10.51 -31.43 -5.16
C ALA A 328 -11.22 -32.36 -6.17
N ASP A 329 -12.16 -31.84 -6.98
CA ASP A 329 -12.88 -32.59 -8.02
C ASP A 329 -13.52 -33.89 -7.47
N ASN A 330 -14.02 -33.82 -6.24
CA ASN A 330 -14.31 -35.00 -5.40
C ASN A 330 -15.80 -35.40 -5.35
N LEU A 331 -16.66 -34.67 -6.06
CA LEU A 331 -18.11 -34.85 -6.05
C LEU A 331 -18.58 -35.10 -7.47
N SER A 332 -19.38 -36.14 -7.68
CA SER A 332 -20.01 -36.44 -8.98
C SER A 332 -21.38 -37.09 -8.75
N PHE A 333 -22.29 -36.95 -9.72
CA PHE A 333 -23.59 -37.63 -9.67
C PHE A 333 -23.50 -39.05 -10.21
N THR A 334 -24.23 -39.96 -9.57
CA THR A 334 -24.55 -41.29 -10.11
C THR A 334 -25.95 -41.31 -10.72
N GLU A 335 -26.14 -42.19 -11.71
CA GLU A 335 -27.47 -42.62 -12.14
C GLU A 335 -28.24 -43.16 -10.91
N GLY A 336 -29.26 -42.43 -10.46
CA GLY A 336 -29.98 -42.73 -9.21
C GLY A 336 -29.88 -41.66 -8.11
N LYS A 337 -29.45 -40.43 -8.43
CA LYS A 337 -29.58 -39.24 -7.56
C LYS A 337 -28.72 -39.22 -6.28
N ASN A 338 -27.62 -39.98 -6.26
CA ASN A 338 -26.64 -39.89 -5.18
C ASN A 338 -25.39 -39.14 -5.64
N ILE A 339 -24.85 -38.28 -4.78
CA ILE A 339 -23.50 -37.72 -4.95
C ILE A 339 -22.48 -38.76 -4.44
N LEU A 340 -21.57 -39.19 -5.31
CA LEU A 340 -20.40 -39.95 -4.89
C LEU A 340 -19.38 -39.01 -4.23
N PHE A 341 -18.81 -39.50 -3.14
CA PHE A 341 -17.75 -38.84 -2.39
C PHE A 341 -16.52 -39.76 -2.43
N ASP A 342 -15.49 -39.37 -3.18
CA ASP A 342 -14.21 -40.09 -3.15
C ASP A 342 -13.39 -39.67 -1.91
N ASN A 343 -12.39 -40.45 -1.54
CA ASN A 343 -11.58 -40.24 -0.34
C ASN A 343 -10.55 -39.09 -0.47
N PHE A 344 -10.69 -38.20 -1.45
CA PHE A 344 -9.78 -37.05 -1.67
C PHE A 344 -10.30 -35.73 -1.12
N CYS A 345 -11.49 -35.70 -0.49
CA CYS A 345 -12.01 -34.50 0.16
C CYS A 345 -11.06 -33.97 1.23
N ILE A 346 -10.99 -32.64 1.32
CA ILE A 346 -10.14 -31.87 2.23
C ILE A 346 -10.97 -31.10 3.28
N TYR A 347 -12.25 -31.43 3.41
CA TYR A 347 -13.21 -30.90 4.40
C TYR A 347 -13.33 -29.36 4.48
N CYS A 348 -13.03 -28.67 3.38
CA CYS A 348 -13.02 -27.21 3.30
C CYS A 348 -14.39 -26.50 3.35
N GLY A 349 -15.51 -27.21 3.53
CA GLY A 349 -16.85 -26.63 3.69
C GLY A 349 -17.46 -25.88 2.48
N LEU A 350 -16.74 -25.71 1.36
CA LEU A 350 -17.22 -24.96 0.18
C LEU A 350 -18.57 -25.45 -0.33
N CYS A 351 -18.76 -26.78 -0.41
CA CYS A 351 -19.95 -27.45 -0.92
C CYS A 351 -21.19 -27.25 -0.02
N GLU A 352 -21.03 -27.30 1.31
CA GLU A 352 -22.08 -26.91 2.26
C GLU A 352 -22.44 -25.43 2.09
N ALA A 353 -21.42 -24.57 2.04
CA ALA A 353 -21.61 -23.13 2.03
C ALA A 353 -22.14 -22.55 0.70
N VAL A 354 -22.33 -23.38 -0.35
CA VAL A 354 -23.04 -23.01 -1.60
C VAL A 354 -24.26 -23.88 -1.88
N CYS A 355 -24.63 -24.78 -0.97
CA CYS A 355 -25.82 -25.62 -1.12
C CYS A 355 -27.08 -24.79 -0.81
N PRO A 356 -27.94 -24.48 -1.79
CA PRO A 356 -29.08 -23.58 -1.60
C PRO A 356 -30.18 -24.15 -0.70
N THR A 357 -30.20 -25.47 -0.51
CA THR A 357 -31.15 -26.21 0.33
C THR A 357 -30.54 -26.73 1.64
N SER A 358 -29.28 -26.40 1.92
CA SER A 358 -28.51 -26.92 3.06
C SER A 358 -28.56 -28.45 3.18
N ALA A 359 -28.51 -29.13 2.03
CA ALA A 359 -28.48 -30.59 1.94
C ALA A 359 -27.12 -31.19 2.36
N ILE A 360 -26.04 -30.41 2.29
CA ILE A 360 -24.67 -30.86 2.58
C ILE A 360 -24.22 -30.31 3.94
N THR A 361 -23.55 -31.14 4.74
CA THR A 361 -22.90 -30.74 6.00
C THR A 361 -21.46 -31.25 6.00
N VAL A 362 -20.52 -30.39 6.39
CA VAL A 362 -19.10 -30.74 6.52
C VAL A 362 -18.66 -30.44 7.95
N GLU A 363 -18.36 -31.51 8.71
CA GLU A 363 -17.80 -31.37 10.04
C GLU A 363 -16.28 -31.55 9.94
N VAL A 364 -15.54 -30.76 10.72
CA VAL A 364 -14.09 -30.83 10.85
C VAL A 364 -13.79 -31.10 12.31
N ASN A 365 -12.84 -32.01 12.57
CA ASN A 365 -12.37 -32.33 13.91
C ASN A 365 -11.97 -31.04 14.65
N GLU A 366 -12.29 -30.91 15.94
CA GLU A 366 -12.02 -29.66 16.66
C GLU A 366 -10.52 -29.33 16.76
N GLU A 367 -9.68 -30.37 16.79
CA GLU A 367 -8.22 -30.28 16.76
C GLU A 367 -7.68 -29.69 15.43
N ASP A 368 -8.37 -29.97 14.32
CA ASP A 368 -8.05 -29.47 12.98
C ASP A 368 -8.76 -28.13 12.66
N ARG A 369 -9.68 -27.68 13.52
CA ARG A 369 -10.53 -26.51 13.24
C ARG A 369 -9.71 -25.21 13.37
N PRO A 370 -9.55 -24.40 12.30
CA PRO A 370 -8.80 -23.14 12.39
C PRO A 370 -9.45 -22.19 13.41
N ILE A 371 -8.66 -21.83 14.44
CA ILE A 371 -9.14 -21.20 15.69
C ILE A 371 -9.74 -19.82 15.42
N LYS A 372 -11.03 -19.61 15.71
CA LYS A 372 -11.75 -18.34 15.49
C LYS A 372 -11.43 -17.23 16.52
N LYS A 373 -10.44 -16.36 16.25
CA LYS A 373 -10.50 -14.88 16.40
C LYS A 373 -9.31 -14.12 15.77
N ILE A 374 -9.54 -13.56 14.58
CA ILE A 374 -8.66 -12.57 13.94
C ILE A 374 -9.55 -11.56 13.23
N GLN A 375 -9.88 -10.52 13.98
CA GLN A 375 -10.50 -9.32 13.45
C GLN A 375 -9.53 -8.17 13.66
N ASN A 376 -9.43 -7.30 12.66
CA ASN A 376 -8.68 -6.03 12.68
C ASN A 376 -7.15 -6.17 12.60
N TYR A 377 -6.60 -6.69 11.49
CA TYR A 377 -5.25 -6.28 11.07
C TYR A 377 -5.32 -5.55 9.73
N CYS A 378 -4.39 -4.60 9.54
CA CYS A 378 -4.32 -3.78 8.35
C CYS A 378 -3.96 -4.63 7.11
N SER A 379 -4.97 -5.03 6.33
CA SER A 379 -4.80 -5.77 5.06
C SER A 379 -4.01 -5.02 3.99
N ASN A 380 -3.84 -3.70 4.14
CA ASN A 380 -3.37 -2.80 3.10
C ASN A 380 -1.87 -2.48 3.24
N ILE A 381 -1.05 -3.53 3.29
CA ILE A 381 0.42 -3.48 3.47
C ILE A 381 1.09 -4.15 2.27
N CYS A 382 2.29 -3.71 1.88
CA CYS A 382 3.01 -4.32 0.77
C CYS A 382 3.34 -5.80 1.04
N LYS A 383 3.17 -6.66 0.02
CA LYS A 383 3.55 -8.07 0.05
C LYS A 383 4.76 -8.40 -0.84
N LYS A 384 5.59 -7.41 -1.19
CA LYS A 384 6.82 -7.54 -2.03
C LYS A 384 6.61 -8.29 -3.37
N CYS A 385 5.37 -8.33 -3.87
CA CYS A 385 4.97 -9.10 -5.06
C CYS A 385 5.44 -8.52 -6.41
N LYS A 386 6.06 -7.33 -6.41
CA LYS A 386 6.65 -6.60 -7.56
C LYS A 386 5.72 -6.23 -8.72
N LEU A 387 4.47 -6.71 -8.78
CA LEU A 387 3.46 -6.40 -9.81
C LEU A 387 3.34 -4.90 -10.20
N CYS A 388 3.53 -3.97 -9.26
CA CYS A 388 3.50 -2.53 -9.56
C CYS A 388 4.75 -2.02 -10.29
N ILE A 389 5.91 -2.63 -10.07
CA ILE A 389 7.15 -2.38 -10.80
C ILE A 389 7.00 -2.91 -12.22
N ASP A 390 6.57 -4.17 -12.35
CA ASP A 390 6.42 -4.86 -13.64
C ASP A 390 5.35 -4.20 -14.54
N ALA A 391 4.33 -3.58 -13.94
CA ALA A 391 3.28 -2.84 -14.65
C ALA A 391 3.63 -1.38 -14.99
N CYS A 392 4.80 -0.86 -14.61
CA CYS A 392 5.13 0.56 -14.80
C CYS A 392 5.82 0.82 -16.16
N ASP A 393 5.03 1.24 -17.15
CA ASP A 393 5.48 1.66 -18.49
C ASP A 393 6.57 2.74 -18.51
N LYS A 394 6.57 3.66 -17.53
CA LYS A 394 7.62 4.69 -17.35
C LYS A 394 8.88 4.20 -16.64
N ASN A 395 8.94 2.95 -16.15
CA ASN A 395 9.99 2.46 -15.23
C ASN A 395 10.19 3.35 -13.99
N ALA A 396 9.15 4.07 -13.57
CA ALA A 396 9.21 5.03 -12.46
C ALA A 396 9.17 4.38 -11.07
N ILE A 397 8.88 3.08 -10.97
CA ILE A 397 8.77 2.38 -9.68
C ILE A 397 9.95 1.43 -9.53
N ARG A 398 10.71 1.58 -8.44
CA ARG A 398 11.80 0.69 -8.03
C ARG A 398 11.54 0.15 -6.63
N TRP A 399 12.15 -0.97 -6.29
CA TRP A 399 12.10 -1.47 -4.91
C TRP A 399 13.13 -0.73 -4.03
N ASP A 400 12.74 -0.28 -2.83
CA ASP A 400 13.67 0.31 -1.84
C ASP A 400 13.87 -0.68 -0.69
N GLU A 401 15.00 -1.41 -0.71
CA GLU A 401 15.36 -2.41 0.32
C GLU A 401 15.55 -1.80 1.72
N LYS A 402 15.73 -0.47 1.86
CA LYS A 402 15.82 0.17 3.19
C LYS A 402 14.45 0.45 3.80
N GLN A 403 13.42 0.63 2.96
CA GLN A 403 12.05 0.88 3.41
C GLN A 403 11.13 -0.33 3.25
N ASN A 404 11.61 -1.42 2.63
CA ASN A 404 10.83 -2.62 2.29
C ASN A 404 9.50 -2.30 1.57
N LEU A 405 9.55 -1.25 0.75
CA LEU A 405 8.40 -0.71 0.02
C LEU A 405 8.81 -0.36 -1.41
N PRO A 406 7.87 -0.36 -2.37
CA PRO A 406 8.10 0.27 -3.66
C PRO A 406 8.33 1.77 -3.44
N LYS A 407 9.26 2.33 -4.21
CA LYS A 407 9.60 3.74 -4.25
C LYS A 407 9.38 4.27 -5.64
N ILE A 408 8.51 5.27 -5.71
CA ILE A 408 8.17 5.96 -6.94
C ILE A 408 9.18 7.10 -7.12
N ASP A 409 9.80 7.13 -8.29
CA ASP A 409 10.57 8.25 -8.77
C ASP A 409 9.61 9.29 -9.37
N TYR A 410 9.37 10.35 -8.61
CA TYR A 410 8.38 11.38 -8.97
C TYR A 410 8.79 12.18 -10.21
N ASP A 411 10.05 12.12 -10.65
CA ASP A 411 10.44 12.79 -11.87
C ASP A 411 10.12 12.02 -13.14
N LEU A 412 10.08 10.69 -13.05
CA LEU A 412 9.63 9.77 -14.11
C LEU A 412 8.12 9.51 -14.07
N CYS A 413 7.49 9.62 -12.89
CA CYS A 413 6.06 9.38 -12.69
C CYS A 413 5.21 10.61 -13.08
N LYS A 414 5.23 10.96 -14.38
CA LYS A 414 4.48 12.07 -14.99
C LYS A 414 3.82 11.59 -16.28
N ASP A 415 2.71 12.23 -16.66
CA ASP A 415 1.99 12.00 -17.92
C ASP A 415 1.78 10.51 -18.25
N CYS A 416 1.36 9.75 -17.22
CA CYS A 416 1.00 8.34 -17.32
C CYS A 416 -0.49 8.24 -17.58
N LEU A 417 -0.86 7.61 -18.70
CA LEU A 417 -2.27 7.39 -19.09
C LEU A 417 -2.78 6.00 -18.72
N SER A 418 -1.88 5.06 -18.42
CA SER A 418 -2.19 3.65 -18.20
C SER A 418 -2.62 3.35 -16.76
N TYR A 419 -2.04 4.04 -15.77
CA TYR A 419 -2.25 3.84 -14.34
C TYR A 419 -2.10 2.39 -13.83
N ALA A 420 -1.55 1.48 -14.65
CA ALA A 420 -1.58 0.03 -14.45
C ALA A 420 -0.94 -0.45 -13.12
N CYS A 421 -0.06 0.35 -12.51
CA CYS A 421 0.50 0.11 -11.19
C CYS A 421 -0.52 0.20 -10.03
N ILE A 422 -1.68 0.86 -10.23
CA ILE A 422 -2.81 0.84 -9.29
C ILE A 422 -3.55 -0.49 -9.44
N ASP A 423 -3.94 -0.85 -10.67
CA ASP A 423 -4.74 -2.04 -10.98
C ASP A 423 -3.98 -3.35 -10.69
N SER A 424 -2.66 -3.36 -10.92
CA SER A 424 -1.80 -4.50 -10.59
C SER A 424 -1.52 -4.64 -9.09
N CYS A 425 -2.05 -3.74 -8.25
CA CYS A 425 -1.85 -3.76 -6.80
C CYS A 425 -3.07 -4.37 -6.08
N PRO A 426 -3.07 -5.69 -5.75
CA PRO A 426 -4.22 -6.37 -5.12
C PRO A 426 -4.53 -5.90 -3.69
N LEU A 427 -3.71 -5.00 -3.13
CA LEU A 427 -3.80 -4.47 -1.76
C LEU A 427 -4.02 -2.95 -1.76
N HIS A 428 -4.17 -2.35 -2.95
CA HIS A 428 -4.38 -0.91 -3.17
C HIS A 428 -3.44 -0.01 -2.35
N ILE A 429 -2.17 -0.42 -2.24
CA ILE A 429 -1.12 0.38 -1.58
C ILE A 429 -0.56 1.46 -2.50
N ILE A 430 -0.74 1.36 -3.82
CA ILE A 430 -0.56 2.49 -4.72
C ILE A 430 -1.93 3.12 -4.91
N LYS A 431 -2.02 4.42 -4.60
CA LYS A 431 -3.24 5.21 -4.79
C LYS A 431 -3.00 6.34 -5.75
N MET A 432 -4.05 6.73 -6.45
CA MET A 432 -4.12 8.03 -7.10
C MET A 432 -4.04 9.13 -6.05
N VAL A 433 -3.45 10.27 -6.41
CA VAL A 433 -3.48 11.47 -5.57
C VAL A 433 -4.78 12.21 -5.87
N ASP A 434 -5.86 11.74 -5.23
CA ASP A 434 -7.24 12.19 -5.44
C ASP A 434 -7.36 13.72 -5.40
N ARG A 435 -7.66 14.33 -6.56
CA ARG A 435 -8.52 15.52 -6.54
C ARG A 435 -9.89 15.04 -6.06
N GLU A 436 -10.65 15.86 -5.34
CA GLU A 436 -12.02 15.48 -5.00
C GLU A 436 -12.85 15.46 -6.29
N GLU A 437 -12.87 14.32 -6.98
CA GLU A 437 -13.96 14.02 -7.89
C GLU A 437 -15.23 14.06 -7.05
N GLU A 438 -16.15 14.96 -7.44
CA GLU A 438 -17.51 14.91 -6.95
C GLU A 438 -18.00 13.48 -7.12
N LYS A 439 -18.39 12.82 -6.02
CA LYS A 439 -19.04 11.53 -6.08
C LYS A 439 -20.40 11.72 -6.73
N VAL A 440 -20.43 11.76 -8.07
CA VAL A 440 -21.66 11.70 -8.85
C VAL A 440 -22.32 10.37 -8.49
N PRO A 441 -23.47 10.35 -7.82
CA PRO A 441 -24.09 9.10 -7.44
C PRO A 441 -24.60 8.42 -8.71
N VAL A 442 -23.89 7.40 -9.17
CA VAL A 442 -24.36 6.53 -10.26
C VAL A 442 -25.50 5.68 -9.71
N SER A 443 -26.70 6.26 -9.71
CA SER A 443 -27.94 5.53 -9.47
C SER A 443 -28.16 4.57 -10.64
N ILE A 444 -27.82 3.29 -10.42
CA ILE A 444 -28.19 2.22 -11.36
C ILE A 444 -29.71 2.08 -11.31
N ILE A 445 -30.39 2.74 -12.24
CA ILE A 445 -31.80 2.46 -12.53
C ILE A 445 -31.82 1.09 -13.21
N VAL A 446 -32.18 0.06 -12.45
CA VAL A 446 -32.46 -1.26 -13.02
C VAL A 446 -33.77 -1.14 -13.81
N GLY A 447 -33.64 -0.87 -15.10
CA GLY A 447 -34.73 -0.91 -16.07
C GLY A 447 -35.26 -2.34 -16.19
N ARG A 448 -36.60 -2.45 -16.27
CA ARG A 448 -37.40 -3.67 -16.30
C ARG A 448 -36.94 -4.72 -17.31
#